data_AF-A0AAV4VSK5-F1
#
_entry.id   AF-A0AAV4VSK5-F1
#
_cell.length_a   1.000
_cell.length_b   1.000
_cell.length_c   1.000
_cell.angle_alpha   90.00
_cell.angle_beta   90.00
_cell.angle_gamma   90.00
#
_symmetry.space_group_name_H-M   'P 1'
#
loop_
_entity.id
_entity.type
_entity.pdbx_description
1 polymer ?
#
loop_
_entity_poly.entity_id
_entity_poly.type
_entity_poly.pdbx_seq_one_letter_code
_entity_poly.pdbx_strand_id
1 'polypeptide(L)'
;MAASEESCDENPDFAVICSFIEKFGDECGVNVTIPCLQQMLEDTKNVHEDLAELHIHLLRRGRKRVTKERWEKCLIKFCHEYSSVDAWELERFGYKKAKLSVKLEVLKRLLELQFDSNVKFKTEVNKHDARSLRIPPIGRDIDGQIYWYQLDKDCNMRLYRQGVDDEESTWQLVCS
;
A
#
# COMPACT_ATOMS: atom_id res chain seq x y z
N MET A 1 -19.00 -3.06 21.74
CA MET A 1 -17.89 -2.11 21.56
C MET A 1 -17.95 -1.68 20.11
N ALA A 2 -18.16 -0.40 19.83
CA ALA A 2 -18.02 0.09 18.47
C ALA A 2 -16.55 -0.10 18.11
N ALA A 3 -16.26 -0.88 17.07
CA ALA A 3 -14.92 -0.86 16.48
C ALA A 3 -14.69 0.60 16.06
N SER A 4 -13.62 1.21 16.56
CA SER A 4 -13.11 2.44 15.97
C SER A 4 -13.02 2.23 14.46
N GLU A 5 -13.56 3.13 13.66
CA GLU A 5 -13.38 3.08 12.21
C GLU A 5 -11.87 3.24 11.94
N GLU A 6 -11.19 2.12 11.64
CA GLU A 6 -9.78 2.15 11.23
C GLU A 6 -9.68 3.00 9.96
N SER A 7 -8.77 3.98 9.95
CA SER A 7 -8.52 4.82 8.79
C SER A 7 -7.15 4.55 8.17
N CYS A 8 -7.07 4.65 6.85
CA CYS A 8 -5.81 4.60 6.10
C CYS A 8 -4.84 5.71 6.55
N ASP A 9 -5.37 6.86 6.98
CA ASP A 9 -4.58 8.03 7.37
C ASP A 9 -3.74 7.82 8.63
N GLU A 10 -4.19 6.91 9.50
CA GLU A 10 -3.54 6.57 10.76
C GLU A 10 -2.55 5.39 10.60
N ASN A 11 -2.46 4.79 9.41
CA ASN A 11 -1.64 3.60 9.18
C ASN A 11 -0.42 3.91 8.27
N PRO A 12 0.82 3.72 8.76
CA PRO A 12 2.02 4.01 7.99
C PRO A 12 2.16 3.16 6.71
N ASP A 13 1.56 1.97 6.66
CA ASP A 13 1.60 1.13 5.46
C ASP A 13 0.87 1.79 4.30
N PHE A 14 -0.16 2.60 4.56
CA PHE A 14 -0.82 3.34 3.51
C PHE A 14 0.11 4.38 2.87
N ALA A 15 0.96 5.05 3.67
CA ALA A 15 1.99 5.93 3.14
C ALA A 15 3.01 5.17 2.29
N VAL A 16 3.43 3.97 2.69
CA VAL A 16 4.34 3.13 1.90
C VAL A 16 3.70 2.74 0.56
N ILE A 17 2.43 2.34 0.57
CA ILE A 17 1.66 1.99 -0.62
C ILE A 17 1.54 3.19 -1.56
N CYS A 18 1.19 4.37 -1.05
CA CYS A 18 1.07 5.59 -1.85
C CYS A 18 2.43 5.97 -2.48
N SER A 19 3.52 5.90 -1.71
CA SER A 19 4.88 6.15 -2.22
C SER A 19 5.27 5.17 -3.33
N PHE A 20 4.90 3.90 -3.18
CA PHE A 20 5.14 2.91 -4.23
C PHE A 20 4.38 3.30 -5.50
N ILE A 21 3.09 3.62 -5.39
CA ILE A 21 2.26 3.93 -6.56
C ILE A 21 2.77 5.19 -7.27
N GLU A 22 3.13 6.23 -6.51
CA GLU A 22 3.71 7.46 -7.06
C GLU A 22 5.02 7.17 -7.83
N LYS A 23 5.88 6.31 -7.29
CA LYS A 23 7.22 6.10 -7.84
C LYS A 23 7.30 5.01 -8.92
N PHE A 24 6.42 4.01 -8.83
CA PHE A 24 6.53 2.73 -9.53
C PHE A 24 5.21 2.26 -10.14
N GLY A 25 4.14 3.03 -10.00
CA GLY A 25 2.80 2.67 -10.48
C GLY A 25 2.80 2.37 -11.98
N ASP A 26 3.44 3.22 -12.78
CA ASP A 26 3.47 3.07 -14.24
C ASP A 26 4.20 1.80 -14.69
N GLU A 27 5.40 1.52 -14.15
CA GLU A 27 6.18 0.32 -14.48
C GLU A 27 5.51 -0.96 -13.96
N CYS A 28 4.77 -0.85 -12.84
CA CYS A 28 4.02 -1.95 -12.26
C CYS A 28 2.64 -2.13 -12.90
N GLY A 29 2.17 -1.18 -13.71
CA GLY A 29 0.82 -1.16 -14.28
C GLY A 29 -0.27 -1.00 -13.21
N VAL A 30 0.02 -0.23 -12.16
CA VAL A 30 -0.92 0.14 -11.08
C VAL A 30 -1.26 1.61 -11.27
N ASN A 31 -2.52 1.90 -11.58
CA ASN A 31 -2.98 3.25 -11.85
C ASN A 31 -4.22 3.57 -11.02
N VAL A 32 -4.00 4.01 -9.78
CA VAL A 32 -5.05 4.36 -8.82
C VAL A 32 -4.65 5.64 -8.10
N THR A 33 -5.62 6.51 -7.82
CA THR A 33 -5.41 7.73 -7.04
C THR A 33 -5.51 7.42 -5.55
N ILE A 34 -4.89 8.27 -4.73
CA ILE A 34 -4.90 8.14 -3.28
C ILE A 34 -6.33 8.07 -2.72
N PRO A 35 -7.25 9.00 -3.05
CA PRO A 35 -8.60 8.97 -2.47
C PRO A 35 -9.40 7.74 -2.92
N CYS A 36 -9.23 7.31 -4.18
CA CYS A 36 -9.90 6.14 -4.70
C CYS A 36 -9.43 4.87 -3.99
N LEU A 37 -8.12 4.71 -3.79
CA LEU A 37 -7.57 3.56 -3.09
C LEU A 37 -8.03 3.51 -1.62
N GLN A 38 -7.97 4.65 -0.93
CA GLN A 38 -8.45 4.78 0.45
C GLN A 38 -9.92 4.36 0.56
N GLN A 39 -10.79 4.94 -0.27
CA GLN A 39 -12.22 4.61 -0.29
C GLN A 39 -12.46 3.10 -0.52
N MET A 40 -11.75 2.48 -1.46
CA MET A 40 -11.91 1.06 -1.75
C MET A 40 -11.44 0.15 -0.61
N LEU A 41 -10.39 0.53 0.12
CA LEU A 41 -9.85 -0.25 1.23
C LEU A 41 -10.71 -0.14 2.49
N GLU A 42 -11.22 1.06 2.78
CA GLU A 42 -12.07 1.35 3.93
C GLU A 42 -13.53 0.85 3.76
N ASP A 43 -13.98 0.55 2.54
CA ASP A 43 -15.30 -0.08 2.32
C ASP A 43 -15.35 -1.49 2.94
N THR A 44 -16.21 -1.64 3.95
CA THR A 44 -16.50 -2.91 4.64
C THR A 44 -17.83 -3.54 4.21
N LYS A 45 -18.62 -2.83 3.39
CA LYS A 45 -19.92 -3.28 2.88
C LYS A 45 -19.75 -4.07 1.60
N ASN A 46 -18.84 -3.63 0.73
CA ASN A 46 -18.52 -4.25 -0.57
C ASN A 46 -17.00 -4.33 -0.78
N VAL A 47 -16.58 -5.18 -1.72
CA VAL A 47 -15.21 -5.14 -2.27
C VAL A 47 -15.33 -4.51 -3.65
N HIS A 48 -14.73 -3.35 -3.85
CA HIS A 48 -14.75 -2.69 -5.16
C HIS A 48 -14.06 -3.58 -6.20
N GLU A 49 -14.63 -3.64 -7.40
CA GLU A 49 -14.12 -4.52 -8.46
C GLU A 49 -12.68 -4.19 -8.84
N ASP A 50 -12.34 -2.90 -8.94
CA ASP A 50 -10.98 -2.44 -9.25
C ASP A 50 -9.96 -2.85 -8.18
N LEU A 51 -10.36 -2.92 -6.90
CA LEU A 51 -9.46 -3.39 -5.83
C LEU A 51 -9.20 -4.89 -5.97
N ALA A 52 -10.23 -5.68 -6.30
CA ALA A 52 -10.04 -7.12 -6.58
C ALA A 52 -9.16 -7.35 -7.81
N GLU A 53 -9.38 -6.59 -8.89
CA GLU A 53 -8.55 -6.66 -10.11
C GLU A 53 -7.10 -6.21 -9.84
N LEU A 54 -6.88 -5.22 -8.97
CA LEU A 54 -5.55 -4.82 -8.52
C LEU A 54 -4.82 -5.98 -7.82
N HIS A 55 -5.47 -6.67 -6.88
CA HIS A 55 -4.89 -7.85 -6.22
C HIS A 55 -4.59 -8.98 -7.20
N ILE A 56 -5.52 -9.26 -8.12
CA ILE A 56 -5.35 -10.27 -9.17
C ILE A 56 -4.14 -9.93 -10.06
N HIS A 57 -4.03 -8.68 -10.49
CA HIS A 57 -2.93 -8.19 -11.31
C HIS A 57 -1.59 -8.37 -10.59
N LEU A 58 -1.47 -7.91 -9.35
CA LEU A 58 -0.23 -8.01 -8.57
C LEU A 58 0.17 -9.47 -8.31
N LEU A 59 -0.78 -10.34 -7.97
CA LEU A 59 -0.54 -11.78 -7.80
C LEU A 59 -0.04 -12.43 -9.10
N ARG A 60 -0.65 -12.10 -10.25
CA ARG A 60 -0.23 -12.62 -11.56
C ARG A 60 1.17 -12.14 -11.93
N ARG A 61 1.49 -10.88 -11.66
CA ARG A 61 2.84 -10.31 -11.84
C ARG A 61 3.86 -10.96 -10.89
N GLY A 62 3.42 -11.38 -9.71
CA GLY A 62 4.13 -12.24 -8.77
C GLY A 62 4.19 -13.73 -9.15
N ARG A 63 3.92 -14.08 -10.41
CA ARG A 63 3.93 -15.45 -10.96
C ARG A 63 2.93 -16.42 -10.31
N LYS A 64 1.92 -15.92 -9.59
CA LYS A 64 0.83 -16.73 -9.07
C LYS A 64 -0.23 -16.94 -10.15
N ARG A 65 -0.82 -18.14 -10.23
CA ARG A 65 -1.94 -18.41 -11.15
C ARG A 65 -3.26 -18.07 -10.46
N VAL A 66 -3.96 -17.07 -10.97
CA VAL A 66 -5.18 -16.52 -10.35
C VAL A 66 -6.30 -16.33 -11.39
N THR A 67 -7.50 -16.81 -11.07
CA THR A 67 -8.74 -16.49 -11.80
C THR A 67 -9.59 -15.53 -10.98
N LYS A 68 -10.51 -14.82 -11.64
CA LYS A 68 -11.34 -13.79 -11.02
C LYS A 68 -12.26 -14.34 -9.94
N GLU A 69 -12.66 -15.60 -10.02
CA GLU A 69 -13.57 -16.24 -9.06
C GLU A 69 -12.82 -16.81 -7.84
N ARG A 70 -11.50 -16.98 -7.95
CA ARG A 70 -10.68 -17.65 -6.93
C ARG A 70 -9.58 -16.75 -6.35
N TRP A 71 -9.63 -15.46 -6.63
CA TRP A 71 -8.60 -14.51 -6.22
C TRP A 71 -8.43 -14.45 -4.70
N GLU A 72 -9.52 -14.40 -3.92
CA GLU A 72 -9.43 -14.41 -2.45
C GLU A 72 -8.74 -15.67 -1.92
N LYS A 73 -9.02 -16.83 -2.52
CA LYS A 73 -8.34 -18.09 -2.14
C LYS A 73 -6.85 -18.06 -2.47
N CYS A 74 -6.45 -17.42 -3.56
CA CYS A 74 -5.03 -17.21 -3.88
C CYS A 74 -4.39 -16.18 -2.95
N LEU A 75 -5.13 -15.14 -2.56
CA LEU A 75 -4.68 -14.12 -1.62
C LEU A 75 -4.43 -14.70 -0.22
N ILE A 76 -5.34 -15.54 0.28
CA ILE A 76 -5.17 -16.29 1.54
C ILE A 76 -3.90 -17.13 1.50
N LYS A 77 -3.68 -17.87 0.41
CA LYS A 77 -2.45 -18.68 0.24
C LYS A 77 -1.20 -17.82 0.26
N PHE A 78 -1.26 -16.64 -0.36
CA PHE A 78 -0.16 -15.68 -0.32
C PHE A 78 0.07 -15.15 1.10
N CYS A 79 -0.99 -14.89 1.88
CA CYS A 79 -0.86 -14.47 3.28
C CYS A 79 -0.13 -15.51 4.13
N HIS A 80 -0.42 -16.80 3.94
CA HIS A 80 0.29 -17.89 4.63
C HIS A 80 1.81 -17.93 4.35
N GLU A 81 2.29 -17.25 3.30
CA GLU A 81 3.73 -17.15 3.01
C GLU A 81 4.45 -16.20 3.98
N TYR A 82 3.74 -15.29 4.66
CA TYR A 82 4.35 -14.30 5.56
C TYR A 82 3.68 -14.17 6.94
N SER A 83 2.37 -14.41 7.08
CA SER A 83 1.63 -14.30 8.34
C SER A 83 0.45 -15.27 8.38
N SER A 84 0.49 -16.24 9.31
CA SER A 84 -0.64 -17.13 9.57
C SER A 84 -1.83 -16.42 10.20
N VAL A 85 -1.60 -15.31 10.92
CA VAL A 85 -2.64 -14.49 11.55
C VAL A 85 -3.46 -13.76 10.50
N ASP A 86 -2.79 -13.11 9.55
CA ASP A 86 -3.43 -12.38 8.44
C ASP A 86 -4.22 -13.35 7.55
N ALA A 87 -3.61 -14.50 7.24
CA ALA A 87 -4.25 -15.53 6.45
C ALA A 87 -5.52 -16.05 7.14
N TRP A 88 -5.47 -16.28 8.45
CA TRP A 88 -6.63 -16.72 9.22
C TRP A 88 -7.74 -15.66 9.25
N GLU A 89 -7.40 -14.38 9.38
CA GLU A 89 -8.38 -13.28 9.32
C GLU A 89 -9.14 -13.32 7.98
N LEU A 90 -8.43 -13.44 6.86
CA LEU A 90 -9.04 -13.56 5.54
C LEU A 90 -9.86 -14.85 5.38
N GLU A 91 -9.41 -15.98 5.91
CA GLU A 91 -10.18 -17.24 5.89
C GLU A 91 -11.47 -17.13 6.69
N ARG A 92 -11.43 -16.43 7.82
CA ARG A 92 -12.54 -16.34 8.76
C ARG A 92 -13.59 -15.34 8.32
N PHE A 93 -13.16 -14.17 7.83
CA PHE A 93 -14.04 -13.04 7.57
C PHE A 93 -14.19 -12.71 6.08
N GLY A 94 -13.33 -13.25 5.22
CA GLY A 94 -13.20 -12.85 3.82
C GLY A 94 -12.55 -11.47 3.67
N TYR A 95 -12.07 -11.13 2.47
CA TYR A 95 -11.36 -9.86 2.26
C TYR A 95 -12.24 -8.65 2.61
N LYS A 96 -13.54 -8.73 2.30
CA LYS A 96 -14.52 -7.66 2.55
C LYS A 96 -14.57 -7.17 3.98
N LYS A 97 -14.53 -8.09 4.95
CA LYS A 97 -14.71 -7.81 6.39
C LYS A 97 -13.42 -7.91 7.18
N ALA A 98 -12.29 -8.17 6.53
CA ALA A 98 -10.99 -8.17 7.17
C ALA A 98 -10.65 -6.78 7.70
N LYS A 99 -9.88 -6.72 8.78
CA LYS A 99 -9.31 -5.48 9.31
C LYS A 99 -8.57 -4.69 8.24
N LEU A 100 -8.62 -3.36 8.33
CA LEU A 100 -7.95 -2.48 7.37
C LEU A 100 -6.43 -2.70 7.41
N SER A 101 -5.87 -2.85 8.61
CA SER A 101 -4.47 -3.23 8.81
C SER A 101 -4.05 -4.47 8.00
N VAL A 102 -4.88 -5.53 7.96
CA VAL A 102 -4.60 -6.73 7.16
C VAL A 102 -4.72 -6.43 5.66
N LYS A 103 -5.73 -5.68 5.23
CA LYS A 103 -5.88 -5.28 3.82
C LYS A 103 -4.66 -4.48 3.32
N LEU A 104 -4.14 -3.57 4.15
CA LEU A 104 -2.96 -2.76 3.88
C LEU A 104 -1.68 -3.59 3.84
N GLU A 105 -1.44 -4.44 4.85
CA GLU A 105 -0.26 -5.31 4.90
C GLU A 105 -0.21 -6.22 3.65
N VAL A 106 -1.33 -6.85 3.30
CA VAL A 106 -1.42 -7.69 2.10
C VAL A 106 -1.08 -6.92 0.82
N LEU A 107 -1.66 -5.72 0.64
CA LEU A 107 -1.40 -4.90 -0.53
C LEU A 107 0.06 -4.46 -0.59
N LYS A 108 0.62 -3.98 0.52
CA LYS A 108 2.04 -3.62 0.64
C LYS A 108 2.93 -4.80 0.24
N ARG A 109 2.70 -6.00 0.77
CA ARG A 109 3.46 -7.21 0.44
C ARG A 109 3.34 -7.60 -1.02
N LEU A 110 2.17 -7.44 -1.62
CA LEU A 110 1.99 -7.68 -3.05
C LEU A 110 2.77 -6.69 -3.92
N LEU A 111 2.90 -5.44 -3.50
CA LEU A 111 3.72 -4.43 -4.18
C LEU A 111 5.22 -4.71 -3.97
N GLU A 112 5.65 -5.09 -2.77
CA GLU A 112 7.03 -5.50 -2.47
C GLU A 112 7.45 -6.71 -3.32
N LEU A 113 6.57 -7.71 -3.46
CA LEU A 113 6.81 -8.90 -4.29
C LEU A 113 7.18 -8.56 -5.74
N GLN A 114 6.80 -7.39 -6.24
CA GLN A 114 7.13 -6.96 -7.60
C GLN A 114 8.63 -6.79 -7.79
N PHE A 115 9.35 -6.29 -6.78
CA PHE A 115 10.81 -6.17 -6.80
C PHE A 115 11.54 -7.52 -6.89
N ASP A 116 10.87 -8.62 -6.52
CA ASP A 116 11.45 -9.95 -6.55
C ASP A 116 11.06 -10.73 -7.81
N SER A 117 9.77 -10.73 -8.14
CA SER A 117 9.18 -11.70 -9.07
C SER A 117 8.81 -11.13 -10.45
N ASN A 118 8.56 -9.83 -10.55
CA ASN A 118 8.11 -9.18 -11.78
C ASN A 118 9.31 -8.71 -12.62
N VAL A 119 9.81 -9.60 -13.49
CA VAL A 119 11.05 -9.38 -14.27
C VAL A 119 11.02 -8.09 -15.10
N LYS A 120 9.88 -7.76 -15.71
CA LYS A 120 9.76 -6.52 -16.51
C LYS A 120 9.93 -5.29 -15.62
N PHE A 121 9.18 -5.22 -14.53
CA PHE A 121 9.27 -4.16 -13.53
C PHE A 121 10.71 -3.98 -13.01
N LYS A 122 11.34 -5.08 -12.58
CA LYS A 122 12.73 -5.07 -12.10
C LYS A 122 13.71 -4.54 -13.13
N THR A 123 13.52 -4.91 -14.39
CA THR A 123 14.39 -4.46 -15.48
C THR A 123 14.31 -2.95 -15.65
N GLU A 124 13.12 -2.36 -15.52
CA GLU A 124 12.94 -0.91 -15.57
C GLU A 124 13.51 -0.23 -14.33
N VAL A 125 13.16 -0.69 -13.12
CA VAL A 125 13.68 -0.12 -11.85
C VAL A 125 15.20 -0.13 -11.79
N ASN A 126 15.86 -1.20 -12.25
CA ASN A 126 17.31 -1.32 -12.24
C ASN A 126 18.04 -0.37 -13.21
N LYS A 127 17.31 0.38 -14.05
CA LYS A 127 17.90 1.45 -14.87
C LYS A 127 18.13 2.73 -14.06
N HIS A 128 17.47 2.88 -12.91
CA HIS A 128 17.56 4.05 -12.06
C HIS A 128 18.67 3.91 -11.02
N ASP A 129 19.35 5.02 -10.72
CA ASP A 129 20.32 5.07 -9.63
C ASP A 129 19.62 5.00 -8.27
N ALA A 130 20.24 4.33 -7.30
CA ALA A 130 19.68 4.17 -5.96
C ALA A 130 19.33 5.51 -5.28
N ARG A 131 20.08 6.58 -5.53
CA ARG A 131 19.76 7.92 -4.98
C ARG A 131 18.49 8.49 -5.59
N SER A 132 18.24 8.24 -6.87
CA SER A 132 17.05 8.73 -7.58
C SER A 132 15.75 8.01 -7.15
N LEU A 133 15.88 6.84 -6.52
CA LEU A 133 14.77 6.06 -5.99
C LEU A 133 14.38 6.46 -4.56
N ARG A 134 15.25 7.20 -3.85
CA ARG A 134 14.95 7.70 -2.50
C ARG A 134 14.06 8.93 -2.59
N ILE A 135 13.08 9.00 -1.68
CA ILE A 135 12.23 10.19 -1.49
C ILE A 135 12.87 11.03 -0.37
N PRO A 136 13.57 12.13 -0.69
CA PRO A 136 14.13 13.01 0.33
C PRO A 136 13.02 13.83 1.00
N PRO A 137 13.25 14.32 2.23
CA PRO A 137 12.38 15.33 2.81
C PRO A 137 12.34 16.59 1.94
N ILE A 138 11.20 17.29 1.95
CA ILE A 138 11.05 18.60 1.30
C ILE A 138 11.72 19.72 2.08
N GLY A 139 11.92 19.54 3.38
CA GLY A 139 12.56 20.54 4.20
C GLY A 139 12.35 20.31 5.68
N ARG A 140 12.83 21.29 6.43
CA ARG A 140 12.75 21.36 7.89
C ARG A 140 12.21 22.74 8.29
N ASP A 141 11.33 22.79 9.28
CA ASP A 141 10.82 24.05 9.82
C ASP A 141 11.75 24.65 10.90
N ILE A 142 11.35 25.80 11.46
CA ILE A 142 12.11 26.51 12.49
C ILE A 142 12.24 25.72 13.80
N ASP A 143 11.34 24.77 14.05
CA ASP A 143 11.33 23.92 15.23
C ASP A 143 12.10 22.61 15.01
N GLY A 144 12.70 22.44 13.82
CA GLY A 144 13.49 21.28 13.46
C GLY A 144 12.68 20.10 12.91
N GLN A 145 11.36 20.23 12.80
CA GLN A 145 10.47 19.18 12.28
C GLN A 145 10.72 19.00 10.80
N ILE A 146 10.78 17.76 10.34
CA ILE A 146 11.12 17.42 8.97
C ILE A 146 9.84 16.99 8.23
N TYR A 147 9.71 17.38 6.97
CA TYR A 147 8.49 17.19 6.18
C TYR A 147 8.72 16.39 4.91
N TRP A 148 7.72 15.57 4.54
CA TRP A 148 7.62 14.80 3.31
C TRP A 148 6.25 15.01 2.71
N TYR A 149 6.12 14.90 1.40
CA TYR A 149 4.82 14.89 0.75
C TYR A 149 4.74 13.77 -0.27
N GLN A 150 3.50 13.42 -0.59
CA GLN A 150 3.13 12.57 -1.71
C GLN A 150 2.18 13.36 -2.58
N LEU A 151 2.29 13.19 -3.89
CA LEU A 151 1.41 13.82 -4.85
C LEU A 151 1.04 12.80 -5.92
N ASP A 152 -0.24 12.43 -5.98
CA ASP A 152 -0.69 11.54 -7.05
C ASP A 152 -0.90 12.30 -8.38
N LYS A 153 -1.17 11.52 -9.43
CA LYS A 153 -1.39 12.03 -10.80
C LYS A 153 -2.54 13.04 -10.94
N ASP A 154 -3.49 13.06 -10.01
CA ASP A 154 -4.64 13.95 -10.00
C ASP A 154 -4.42 15.13 -9.03
N CYS A 155 -3.17 15.32 -8.58
CA CYS A 155 -2.74 16.35 -7.65
C CYS A 155 -3.36 16.22 -6.25
N ASN A 156 -3.78 15.02 -5.82
CA ASN A 156 -4.14 14.78 -4.43
C ASN A 156 -2.85 14.69 -3.61
N MET A 157 -2.74 15.52 -2.57
CA MET A 157 -1.51 15.71 -1.81
C MET A 157 -1.66 15.17 -0.40
N ARG A 158 -0.64 14.46 0.08
CA ARG A 158 -0.50 14.11 1.50
C ARG A 158 0.76 14.72 2.07
N LEU A 159 0.69 15.38 3.22
CA LEU A 159 1.83 15.98 3.91
C LEU A 159 2.10 15.24 5.21
N TYR A 160 3.34 14.77 5.36
CA TYR A 160 3.83 14.06 6.53
C TYR A 160 4.88 14.88 7.26
N ARG A 161 4.98 14.65 8.56
CA ARG A 161 5.88 15.34 9.48
C ARG A 161 6.49 14.35 10.46
N GLN A 162 7.75 14.55 10.80
CA GLN A 162 8.46 13.82 11.85
C GLN A 162 9.05 14.81 12.86
N GLY A 163 8.84 14.54 14.15
CA GLY A 163 9.35 15.34 15.25
C GLY A 163 10.87 15.18 15.45
N VAL A 164 11.45 16.11 16.20
CA VAL A 164 12.89 16.12 16.52
C VAL A 164 13.23 15.08 17.61
N ASP A 165 12.28 14.81 18.50
CA ASP A 165 12.43 13.94 19.67
C ASP A 165 11.60 12.64 19.56
N ASP A 166 11.12 12.28 18.36
CA ASP A 166 10.41 11.01 18.16
C ASP A 166 11.41 9.85 18.30
N GLU A 167 11.55 9.32 19.52
CA GLU A 167 12.36 8.13 19.81
C GLU A 167 11.95 6.92 18.94
N GLU A 168 10.68 6.89 18.48
CA GLU A 168 10.14 5.87 17.58
C GLU A 168 10.22 6.21 16.07
N SER A 169 10.77 7.37 15.67
CA SER A 169 10.87 7.78 14.25
C SER A 169 9.53 7.65 13.47
N THR A 170 8.40 7.90 14.12
CA THR A 170 7.07 7.73 13.54
C THR A 170 6.63 8.96 12.74
N TRP A 171 6.07 8.73 11.56
CA TRP A 171 5.53 9.77 10.69
C TRP A 171 4.11 10.15 11.13
N GLN A 172 3.80 11.45 11.15
CA GLN A 172 2.44 11.94 11.36
C GLN A 172 1.90 12.58 10.09
N LEU A 173 0.70 12.20 9.67
CA LEU A 173 -0.02 12.86 8.60
C LEU A 173 -0.59 14.19 9.12
N VAL A 174 -0.31 15.28 8.41
CA VAL A 174 -0.71 16.65 8.78
C VAL A 174 -1.86 17.14 7.89
N CYS A 175 -1.89 16.69 6.63
CA CYS A 175 -2.92 17.07 5.65
C CYS A 175 -3.02 15.98 4.56
N SER A 176 -4.23 15.74 4.08
CA SER A 176 -4.59 14.83 2.98
C SER A 176 -5.82 15.32 2.25
#